data_AF-A0A4P5QKZ8-F1
#
_entry.id   AF-A0A4P5QKZ8-F1
#
_cell.length_a   1.000
_cell.length_b   1.000
_cell.length_c   1.000
_cell.angle_alpha   90.00
_cell.angle_beta   90.00
_cell.angle_gamma   90.00
#
_symmetry.space_group_name_H-M   'P 1'
#
loop_
_entity.id
_entity.type
_entity.pdbx_description
1 polymer ?
#
loop_
_entity_poly.entity_id
_entity_poly.type
_entity_poly.pdbx_seq_one_letter_code
_entity_poly.pdbx_strand_id
1 'polypeptide(L)'
;MSHDAEIAAPFAMSVHFKDMAVQPADDGFRLSEVPLGTGVLDPLRIPCLTEGYFATFPERKAARLDARMYWVKANPPEQAVPVVSGKPFAQVLAEEEANNRACLGWMRKNISG
;
A
#
# COMPACT_ATOMS: atom_id res chain seq x y z
N MET A 1 11.13 1.80 -14.09
CA MET A 1 10.30 2.63 -13.21
C MET A 1 10.84 4.05 -13.30
N SER A 2 9.99 5.02 -13.62
CA SER A 2 10.43 6.36 -14.01
C SER A 2 11.12 7.08 -12.84
N HIS A 3 12.21 7.76 -13.15
CA HIS A 3 12.99 8.57 -12.21
C HIS A 3 12.24 9.88 -11.82
N ASP A 4 11.00 10.06 -12.27
CA ASP A 4 10.26 11.33 -12.16
C ASP A 4 9.75 11.59 -10.74
N ALA A 5 9.34 10.52 -10.02
CA ALA A 5 8.89 10.64 -8.64
C ALA A 5 10.04 11.05 -7.69
N GLU A 6 11.26 10.57 -7.96
CA GLU A 6 12.45 10.91 -7.15
C GLU A 6 12.82 12.39 -7.29
N ILE A 7 12.68 12.97 -8.49
CA ILE A 7 12.95 14.38 -8.75
C ILE A 7 11.94 15.27 -8.02
N ALA A 8 10.67 14.86 -7.96
CA ALA A 8 9.62 15.61 -7.26
C ALA A 8 9.63 15.41 -5.74
N ALA A 9 10.30 14.37 -5.23
CA ALA A 9 10.29 14.00 -3.82
C ALA A 9 10.70 15.12 -2.85
N PRO A 10 11.71 15.97 -3.13
CA PRO A 10 12.06 17.10 -2.27
C PRO A 10 11.00 18.19 -2.20
N PHE A 11 10.09 18.25 -3.18
CA PHE A 11 9.06 19.28 -3.31
C PHE A 11 7.66 18.77 -2.90
N ALA A 12 7.49 17.46 -2.70
CA ALA A 12 6.21 16.87 -2.34
C ALA A 12 5.90 17.06 -0.83
N MET A 13 4.82 17.78 -0.52
CA MET A 13 4.37 17.95 0.88
C MET A 13 3.71 16.68 1.45
N SER A 14 2.99 15.94 0.61
CA SER A 14 2.29 14.69 0.97
C SER A 14 2.20 13.75 -0.21
N VAL A 15 2.34 12.45 0.05
CA VAL A 15 2.13 11.38 -0.93
C VAL A 15 1.12 10.38 -0.37
N HIS A 16 0.32 9.79 -1.26
CA HIS A 16 -0.61 8.73 -0.93
C HIS A 16 -0.21 7.47 -1.69
N PHE A 17 0.08 6.40 -0.97
CA PHE A 17 0.34 5.09 -1.55
C PHE A 17 -0.94 4.27 -1.53
N LYS A 18 -1.27 3.69 -2.67
CA LYS A 18 -2.41 2.78 -2.84
C LYS A 18 -1.90 1.56 -3.60
N ASP A 19 -2.36 0.39 -3.18
CA ASP A 19 -2.15 -0.83 -3.93
C ASP A 19 -3.40 -1.13 -4.75
N MET A 20 -3.18 -1.70 -5.94
CA MET A 20 -4.23 -1.96 -6.91
C MET A 20 -4.13 -3.40 -7.36
N ALA A 21 -5.26 -4.11 -7.38
CA ALA A 21 -5.39 -5.36 -8.12
C ALA A 21 -5.88 -5.08 -9.54
N VAL A 22 -5.42 -5.87 -10.50
CA VAL A 22 -5.71 -5.68 -11.93
C VAL A 22 -6.39 -6.91 -12.50
N GLN A 23 -7.40 -6.71 -13.34
CA GLN A 23 -8.05 -7.80 -14.06
C GLN A 23 -8.26 -7.42 -15.53
N PRO A 24 -7.92 -8.29 -16.50
CA PRO A 24 -8.24 -8.06 -17.91
C PRO A 24 -9.76 -7.92 -18.14
N ALA A 25 -10.14 -7.07 -19.10
CA ALA A 25 -11.50 -6.86 -19.56
C ALA A 25 -11.54 -6.69 -21.08
N ASP A 26 -12.72 -6.84 -21.68
CA ASP A 26 -12.90 -6.79 -23.15
C ASP A 26 -12.42 -5.46 -23.76
N ASP A 27 -12.46 -4.35 -23.01
CA ASP A 27 -12.09 -2.99 -23.41
C ASP A 27 -10.86 -2.44 -22.65
N GLY A 28 -10.10 -3.29 -21.95
CA GLY A 28 -8.90 -2.88 -21.24
C GLY A 28 -8.69 -3.64 -19.93
N PHE A 29 -8.64 -2.92 -18.81
CA PHE A 29 -8.40 -3.51 -17.49
C PHE A 29 -9.36 -2.92 -16.46
N ARG A 30 -9.83 -3.78 -15.56
CA ARG A 30 -10.48 -3.38 -14.31
C ARG A 30 -9.43 -3.20 -13.24
N LEU A 31 -9.62 -2.15 -12.44
CA LEU A 31 -8.76 -1.80 -11.34
C LEU A 31 -9.61 -1.66 -10.09
N SER A 32 -9.14 -2.20 -8.97
CA SER A 32 -9.72 -1.95 -7.64
C SER A 32 -8.63 -1.62 -6.65
N GLU A 33 -8.89 -0.66 -5.76
CA GLU A 33 -8.08 -0.49 -4.56
C GLU A 33 -8.21 -1.74 -3.70
N VAL A 34 -7.08 -2.21 -3.20
CA VAL A 34 -6.98 -3.39 -2.33
C VAL A 34 -6.02 -3.09 -1.17
N PRO A 35 -6.02 -3.90 -0.09
CA PRO A 35 -5.02 -3.77 0.97
C PRO A 35 -3.58 -3.78 0.42
N LEU A 36 -2.68 -3.04 1.06
CA LEU A 36 -1.26 -3.00 0.68
C LEU A 36 -0.63 -4.40 0.76
N GLY A 37 0.09 -4.80 -0.29
CA GLY A 37 0.76 -6.09 -0.38
C GLY A 37 -0.11 -7.22 -0.94
N THR A 38 -1.36 -6.92 -1.30
CA THR A 38 -2.31 -7.89 -1.88
C THR A 38 -2.68 -7.58 -3.33
N GLY A 39 -2.23 -6.44 -3.86
CA GLY A 39 -2.31 -6.13 -5.28
C GLY A 39 -0.99 -6.43 -5.96
N VAL A 40 -0.56 -5.53 -6.83
CA VAL A 40 0.65 -5.69 -7.65
C VAL A 40 1.92 -5.23 -6.94
N LEU A 41 1.83 -4.57 -5.78
CA LEU A 41 2.97 -3.97 -5.08
C LEU A 41 3.33 -4.71 -3.79
N ASP A 42 4.62 -4.81 -3.50
CA ASP A 42 5.07 -5.08 -2.13
C ASP A 42 4.84 -3.86 -1.23
N PRO A 43 4.62 -4.06 0.08
CA PRO A 43 4.67 -2.97 1.04
C PRO A 43 6.02 -2.25 1.02
N LEU A 44 5.98 -0.92 0.86
CA LEU A 44 7.19 -0.10 0.83
C LEU A 44 7.92 -0.13 2.18
N ARG A 45 9.24 -0.31 2.13
CA ARG A 45 10.12 -0.19 3.30
C ARG A 45 10.47 1.28 3.52
N ILE A 46 9.85 1.89 4.52
CA ILE A 46 10.08 3.30 4.86
C ILE A 46 11.10 3.37 6.02
N PRO A 47 12.25 4.04 5.85
CA PRO A 47 13.28 4.14 6.90
C PRO A 47 12.94 5.21 7.95
N CYS A 48 11.70 5.21 8.44
CA CYS A 48 11.15 6.28 9.28
C CYS A 48 11.78 6.40 10.67
N LEU A 49 12.60 5.43 11.08
CA LEU A 49 13.34 5.41 12.35
C LEU A 49 14.79 5.90 12.21
N THR A 50 15.18 6.40 11.04
CA THR A 50 16.53 6.93 10.78
C THR A 50 16.54 8.45 10.89
N GLU A 51 17.68 9.04 11.28
CA GLU A 51 17.83 10.51 11.31
C GLU A 51 17.56 11.15 9.95
N GLY A 52 17.99 10.49 8.85
CA GLY A 52 17.79 10.96 7.49
C GLY A 52 16.32 11.16 7.10
N TYR A 53 15.39 10.40 7.69
CA TYR A 53 13.95 10.59 7.47
C TYR A 53 13.42 11.92 8.02
N PHE A 54 14.02 12.42 9.10
CA PHE A 54 13.63 13.69 9.72
C PHE A 54 14.36 14.89 9.11
N ALA A 55 15.46 14.67 8.40
CA ALA A 55 16.26 15.73 7.78
C ALA A 55 15.46 16.59 6.79
N THR A 56 14.45 16.01 6.12
CA THR A 56 13.58 16.72 5.16
C THR A 56 12.40 17.44 5.84
N PHE A 57 12.16 17.22 7.14
CA PHE A 57 11.03 17.78 7.87
C PHE A 57 11.44 18.17 9.30
N PRO A 58 12.25 19.22 9.49
CA PRO A 58 12.85 19.58 10.78
C PRO A 58 11.81 19.90 11.87
N GLU A 59 10.63 20.38 11.49
CA GLU A 59 9.48 20.59 12.38
C GLU A 59 8.78 19.30 12.84
N ARG A 60 9.01 18.15 12.19
CA ARG A 60 8.44 16.86 12.63
C ARG A 60 9.26 16.28 13.78
N LYS A 61 8.64 16.19 14.95
CA LYS A 61 9.26 15.60 16.15
C LYS A 61 9.21 14.08 16.12
N ALA A 62 10.36 13.43 16.30
CA ALA A 62 10.49 11.97 16.45
C ALA A 62 9.55 11.41 17.53
N ALA A 63 9.31 12.16 18.61
CA ALA A 63 8.39 11.77 19.69
C ALA A 63 6.97 11.37 19.24
N ARG A 64 6.44 11.96 18.15
CA ARG A 64 5.12 11.57 17.62
C ARG A 64 5.17 10.19 16.96
N LEU A 65 6.28 9.87 16.27
CA LEU A 65 6.49 8.54 15.70
C LEU A 65 6.68 7.52 16.82
N ASP A 66 7.44 7.82 17.87
CA ASP A 66 7.67 6.91 19.00
C ASP A 66 6.37 6.48 19.68
N ALA A 67 5.48 7.45 19.97
CA ALA A 67 4.17 7.16 20.55
C ALA A 67 3.34 6.23 19.64
N ARG A 68 3.39 6.44 18.32
CA ARG A 68 2.70 5.56 17.36
C ARG A 68 3.34 4.17 17.31
N MET A 69 4.66 4.07 17.33
CA MET A 69 5.37 2.79 17.33
C MET A 69 5.10 1.99 18.60
N TYR A 70 4.98 2.66 19.75
CA TYR A 70 4.54 2.01 20.99
C TYR A 70 3.14 1.41 20.86
N TRP A 71 2.18 2.18 20.33
CA TRP A 71 0.82 1.68 20.10
C TRP A 71 0.79 0.49 19.13
N VAL A 72 1.55 0.54 18.03
CA VAL A 72 1.65 -0.57 17.05
C VAL A 72 2.19 -1.83 17.71
N LYS A 73 3.24 -1.72 18.55
CA LYS A 73 3.79 -2.86 19.29
C LYS A 73 2.79 -3.44 20.28
N ALA A 74 1.96 -2.60 20.90
CA ALA A 74 0.91 -3.04 21.82
C ALA A 74 -0.33 -3.62 21.10
N ASN A 75 -0.49 -3.37 19.80
CA ASN A 75 -1.62 -3.82 18.99
C ASN A 75 -1.09 -4.48 17.71
N PRO A 76 -0.43 -5.65 17.82
CA PRO A 76 0.07 -6.36 16.66
C PRO A 76 -1.09 -6.73 15.72
N PRO A 77 -0.89 -6.68 14.39
CA PRO A 77 -1.94 -7.05 13.45
C PRO A 77 -2.27 -8.54 13.60
N GLU A 78 -3.54 -8.90 13.45
CA GLU A 78 -4.00 -10.30 13.52
C GLU A 78 -3.37 -11.16 12.41
N GLN A 79 -3.01 -10.55 11.29
CA GLN A 79 -2.40 -11.20 10.14
C GLN A 79 -1.08 -10.51 9.80
N ALA A 80 -0.12 -11.30 9.34
CA ALA A 80 1.13 -10.77 8.81
C ALA A 80 0.86 -9.88 7.61
N VAL A 81 1.72 -8.87 7.41
CA VAL A 81 1.61 -7.98 6.26
C VAL A 81 1.81 -8.82 4.98
N PRO A 82 0.84 -8.81 4.05
CA PRO A 82 0.98 -9.52 2.78
C PRO A 82 2.15 -8.99 1.95
N VAL A 83 2.78 -9.88 1.19
CA VAL A 83 3.91 -9.56 0.30
C VAL A 83 3.67 -10.30 -1.03
N VAL A 84 3.99 -9.65 -2.14
CA VAL A 84 3.85 -10.18 -3.50
C VAL A 84 5.12 -10.89 -3.92
N SER A 85 6.28 -10.30 -3.62
CA SER A 85 7.58 -10.88 -3.96
C SER A 85 7.77 -12.29 -3.40
N GLY A 86 8.28 -13.18 -4.25
CA GLY A 86 8.57 -14.57 -3.90
C GLY A 86 7.40 -15.53 -4.09
N LYS A 87 6.19 -15.05 -4.41
CA LYS A 87 5.06 -15.90 -4.76
C LYS A 87 5.13 -16.34 -6.23
N PRO A 88 4.69 -17.57 -6.57
CA PRO A 88 4.45 -17.95 -7.96
C PRO A 88 3.41 -17.04 -8.61
N PHE A 89 3.60 -16.71 -9.89
CA PHE A 89 2.69 -15.83 -10.63
C PHE A 89 1.23 -16.30 -10.57
N ALA A 90 0.98 -17.59 -10.73
CA ALA A 90 -0.37 -18.16 -10.67
C ALA A 90 -1.04 -17.93 -9.30
N GLN A 91 -0.26 -17.94 -8.22
CA GLN A 91 -0.77 -17.64 -6.88
C GLN A 91 -1.12 -16.15 -6.77
N VAL A 92 -0.22 -15.26 -7.20
CA VAL A 92 -0.46 -13.80 -7.19
C VAL A 92 -1.72 -13.46 -7.99
N LEU A 93 -1.86 -14.03 -9.19
CA LEU A 93 -3.03 -13.80 -10.04
C LEU A 93 -4.34 -14.25 -9.38
N ALA A 94 -4.34 -15.44 -8.75
CA ALA A 94 -5.52 -15.93 -8.06
C ALA A 94 -5.90 -15.06 -6.85
N GLU A 95 -4.91 -14.59 -6.09
CA GLU A 95 -5.11 -13.67 -4.97
C GLU A 95 -5.63 -12.30 -5.44
N GLU A 96 -5.06 -11.72 -6.50
CA GLU A 96 -5.53 -10.47 -7.10
C GLU A 96 -6.97 -10.58 -7.61
N GLU A 97 -7.33 -11.68 -8.28
CA GLU A 97 -8.69 -11.89 -8.75
C GLU A 97 -9.68 -12.01 -7.59
N ALA A 98 -9.31 -12.74 -6.53
CA ALA A 98 -10.12 -12.85 -5.33
C ALA A 98 -10.35 -11.47 -4.67
N ASN A 99 -9.30 -10.66 -4.57
CA ASN A 99 -9.39 -9.31 -4.01
C ASN A 99 -10.28 -8.40 -4.86
N ASN A 100 -10.13 -8.41 -6.18
CA ASN A 100 -11.00 -7.68 -7.10
C ASN A 100 -12.48 -8.06 -6.92
N ARG A 101 -12.78 -9.36 -6.86
CA ARG A 101 -14.15 -9.86 -6.66
C ARG A 101 -14.72 -9.45 -5.31
N ALA A 102 -13.91 -9.49 -4.25
CA ALA A 102 -14.32 -9.06 -2.92
C ALA A 102 -14.65 -7.56 -2.87
N CYS A 103 -13.79 -6.70 -3.43
CA CYS A 103 -14.03 -5.27 -3.48
C CYS A 103 -15.27 -4.91 -4.31
N LEU A 104 -15.41 -5.49 -5.51
CA LEU A 104 -16.60 -5.29 -6.35
C LEU A 104 -17.87 -5.81 -5.70
N GLY A 105 -17.79 -6.96 -5.02
CA GLY A 105 -18.91 -7.53 -4.26
C GLY A 105 -19.35 -6.62 -3.11
N TRP A 106 -18.40 -6.06 -2.36
CA TRP A 106 -18.67 -5.09 -1.31
C TRP A 106 -19.29 -3.81 -1.88
N MET A 107 -18.77 -3.26 -2.98
CA MET A 107 -19.31 -2.07 -3.64
C MET A 107 -20.76 -2.29 -4.09
N ARG A 108 -21.05 -3.44 -4.72
CA ARG A 108 -22.41 -3.80 -5.14
C ARG A 108 -23.39 -3.87 -3.96
N LYS A 109 -22.93 -4.37 -2.82
CA LYS A 109 -23.77 -4.51 -1.63
C LYS A 109 -24.01 -3.19 -0.89
N ASN A 110 -23.03 -2.29 -0.88
CA ASN A 110 -23.03 -1.14 0.04
C ASN A 110 -23.12 0.23 -0.64
N ILE A 111 -22.79 0.33 -1.93
CA ILE A 111 -22.75 1.61 -2.66
C ILE A 111 -23.74 1.61 -3.83
N SER A 112 -23.87 0.48 -4.52
CA SER A 112 -24.69 0.40 -5.74
C SER A 112 -26.13 0.04 -5.33
N GLY A 113 -27.02 1.02 -5.35
CA GLY A 113 -28.47 0.80 -5.29
C GLY A 113 -28.99 0.19 -6.59
#